data_AF-A0AAW0D9Y1-F1
#
_entry.id   AF-A0AAW0D9Y1-F1
#
_cell.length_a   1.000
_cell.length_b   1.000
_cell.length_c   1.000
_cell.angle_alpha   90.00
_cell.angle_beta   90.00
_cell.angle_gamma   90.00
#
_symmetry.space_group_name_H-M   'P 1'
#
loop_
_entity.id
_entity.type
_entity.pdbx_description
1 polymer ?
#
loop_
_entity_poly.entity_id
_entity_poly.type
_entity_poly.pdbx_seq_one_letter_code
_entity_poly.pdbx_strand_id
1 'polypeptide(L)'
;MNRRISHGLLQDKVDRLIIDGVMDVENDYYTTQWKENVLDTSKTLNRFFEECHSAGPDLCAFYESSPEAIGERLNKLYDTVIRAPVATRIPGLYGLVDYERLRNVLLAALYNPGGWPKIAAGLAALEVGDGSILIQEPVLVEDDAQFECNCDPSQHAFENVWDGRQVFFCNDGDVVPPGLEEAEKHYEECLKVSEWGSMFAGARISCSGWPEIPKTFFRGPISGNTSHPMLLIGNTADPVTPVHAAHVVSQGFPGSVVLTQDSAGHSSLAVPSICTISAVRAYFINGTLPEPGTVCPVIGTPFTNWTSTESEKRQLSEGQGDSALYETLKEMGKLSGIRRPGLSLFSV
;
A
#
# COMPACT_ATOMS: atom_id res chain seq x y z
N MET A 1 31.47 4.67 -32.25
CA MET A 1 30.56 5.62 -31.57
C MET A 1 30.08 4.97 -30.28
N ASN A 2 30.92 4.98 -29.25
CA ASN A 2 30.59 4.50 -27.90
C ASN A 2 30.16 5.71 -27.08
N ARG A 3 28.87 6.07 -27.10
CA ARG A 3 28.30 6.86 -26.01
C ARG A 3 28.08 5.89 -24.86
N ARG A 4 28.99 5.94 -23.90
CA ARG A 4 28.79 5.42 -22.55
C ARG A 4 27.45 5.97 -22.02
N ILE A 5 26.42 5.13 -22.03
CA ILE A 5 25.22 5.30 -21.20
C ILE A 5 25.64 4.84 -19.81
N SER A 6 26.51 5.62 -19.18
CA SER A 6 26.92 5.43 -17.80
C SER A 6 27.00 6.84 -17.24
N HIS A 7 26.25 7.11 -16.18
CA HIS A 7 25.86 8.39 -15.55
C HIS A 7 24.36 8.66 -15.77
N GLY A 8 23.62 8.58 -14.66
CA GLY A 8 22.18 8.37 -14.57
C GLY A 8 21.35 9.29 -15.47
N LEU A 9 20.31 8.71 -16.06
CA LEU A 9 19.51 9.26 -17.16
C LEU A 9 18.93 10.66 -16.93
N LEU A 10 18.97 11.22 -15.72
CA LEU A 10 18.34 12.49 -15.36
C LEU A 10 19.09 13.32 -14.30
N GLN A 11 20.37 13.03 -13.99
CA GLN A 11 21.08 13.69 -12.88
C GLN A 11 21.00 15.23 -12.92
N ASP A 12 21.14 15.83 -14.10
CA ASP A 12 21.06 17.29 -14.29
C ASP A 12 19.67 17.81 -14.69
N LYS A 13 18.67 16.92 -14.75
CA LYS A 13 17.30 17.23 -15.17
C LYS A 13 16.28 17.17 -14.03
N VAL A 14 16.68 16.59 -12.90
CA VAL A 14 15.86 16.47 -11.70
C VAL A 14 16.35 17.51 -10.71
N ASP A 15 15.53 18.52 -10.45
CA ASP A 15 15.81 19.50 -9.42
C ASP A 15 15.58 18.86 -8.04
N ARG A 16 14.38 18.36 -7.76
CA ARG A 16 14.04 17.73 -6.48
C ARG A 16 13.18 16.50 -6.70
N LEU A 17 13.45 15.46 -5.91
CA LEU A 17 12.77 14.17 -6.01
C LEU A 17 12.38 13.68 -4.61
N ILE A 18 11.11 13.33 -4.46
CA ILE A 18 10.59 12.53 -3.36
C ILE A 18 10.17 11.18 -3.92
N ILE A 19 10.48 10.09 -3.22
CA ILE A 19 9.88 8.77 -3.45
C ILE A 19 9.16 8.37 -2.16
N ASP A 20 7.85 8.17 -2.22
CA ASP A 20 6.98 7.85 -1.07
C ASP A 20 6.31 6.49 -1.30
N GLY A 21 6.61 5.51 -0.43
CA GLY A 21 6.33 4.09 -0.71
C GLY A 21 7.45 3.49 -1.57
N VAL A 22 8.63 3.35 -0.98
CA VAL A 22 9.85 2.94 -1.69
C VAL A 22 9.90 1.41 -1.85
N MET A 23 10.29 0.94 -3.03
CA MET A 23 10.57 -0.47 -3.30
C MET A 23 12.08 -0.74 -3.37
N ASP A 24 12.53 -1.90 -2.89
CA ASP A 24 13.89 -2.37 -3.14
C ASP A 24 13.96 -2.87 -4.60
N VAL A 25 14.40 -1.98 -5.47
CA VAL A 25 14.41 -2.26 -6.90
C VAL A 25 15.48 -3.27 -7.30
N GLU A 26 16.67 -3.23 -6.68
CA GLU A 26 17.81 -4.03 -7.12
C GLU A 26 17.75 -5.46 -6.60
N ASN A 27 17.36 -5.65 -5.33
CA ASN A 27 17.44 -6.96 -4.69
C ASN A 27 16.13 -7.76 -4.78
N ASP A 28 14.97 -7.09 -4.92
CA ASP A 28 13.67 -7.76 -4.86
C ASP A 28 12.80 -7.53 -6.10
N TYR A 29 12.63 -6.28 -6.55
CA TYR A 29 11.73 -5.99 -7.67
C TYR A 29 12.27 -6.50 -9.01
N TYR A 30 13.47 -6.10 -9.39
CA TYR A 30 14.07 -6.44 -10.67
C TYR A 30 14.47 -7.90 -10.78
N THR A 31 14.63 -8.61 -9.67
CA THR A 31 14.89 -10.05 -9.60
C THR A 31 13.62 -10.90 -9.60
N THR A 32 12.45 -10.24 -9.71
CA THR A 32 11.10 -10.82 -9.64
C THR A 32 10.91 -11.73 -8.44
N GLN A 33 11.53 -11.40 -7.30
CA GLN A 33 11.33 -12.15 -6.06
C GLN A 33 10.10 -11.60 -5.32
N TRP A 34 9.94 -10.28 -5.22
CA TRP A 34 8.78 -9.61 -4.61
C TRP A 34 8.38 -10.15 -3.23
N LYS A 35 9.34 -10.75 -2.52
CA LYS A 35 9.10 -11.43 -1.24
C LYS A 35 9.10 -10.41 -0.11
N GLU A 36 9.81 -9.30 -0.29
CA GLU A 36 9.98 -8.28 0.74
C GLU A 36 8.82 -7.30 0.78
N ASN A 37 8.01 -7.24 -0.28
CA ASN A 37 6.82 -6.38 -0.32
C ASN A 37 5.90 -6.57 0.89
N VAL A 38 5.74 -7.80 1.38
CA VAL A 38 4.76 -8.14 2.43
C VAL A 38 5.36 -8.35 3.82
N LEU A 39 6.58 -7.84 4.07
CA LEU A 39 7.22 -7.97 5.39
C LEU A 39 6.38 -7.32 6.50
N ASP A 40 5.80 -6.16 6.23
CA ASP A 40 5.05 -5.36 7.22
C ASP A 40 3.52 -5.51 7.08
N THR A 41 3.02 -6.43 6.24
CA THR A 41 1.57 -6.65 6.10
C THR A 41 0.93 -7.09 7.42
N SER A 42 1.52 -8.08 8.11
CA SER A 42 1.02 -8.52 9.43
C SER A 42 1.16 -7.42 10.49
N LYS A 43 2.19 -6.57 10.38
CA LYS A 43 2.34 -5.41 11.27
C LYS A 43 1.21 -4.39 11.07
N THR A 44 0.82 -4.15 9.83
CA THR A 44 -0.31 -3.29 9.47
C THR A 44 -1.64 -3.87 9.98
N LEU A 45 -1.83 -5.19 9.84
CA LEU A 45 -3.01 -5.88 10.37
C LEU A 45 -3.07 -5.84 11.90
N ASN A 46 -1.94 -6.03 12.58
CA ASN A 46 -1.89 -5.90 14.03
C ASN A 46 -2.25 -4.48 14.47
N ARG A 47 -1.88 -3.45 13.70
CA ARG A 47 -2.32 -2.08 13.97
C ARG A 47 -3.83 -1.91 13.85
N PHE A 48 -4.48 -2.58 12.89
CA PHE A 48 -5.95 -2.62 12.83
C PHE A 48 -6.56 -3.21 14.12
N PHE A 49 -5.97 -4.28 14.66
CA PHE A 49 -6.43 -4.88 15.92
C PHE A 49 -6.24 -3.92 17.11
N GLU A 50 -5.06 -3.31 17.24
CA GLU A 50 -4.76 -2.33 18.29
C GLU A 50 -5.73 -1.15 18.27
N GLU A 51 -5.96 -0.56 17.09
CA GLU A 51 -6.84 0.60 16.92
C GLU A 51 -8.31 0.23 17.14
N CYS A 52 -8.76 -0.93 16.64
CA CYS A 52 -10.12 -1.42 16.86
C CYS A 52 -10.40 -1.69 18.35
N HIS A 53 -9.46 -2.33 19.05
CA HIS A 53 -9.56 -2.56 20.49
C HIS A 53 -9.61 -1.23 21.26
N SER A 54 -8.70 -0.30 20.94
CA SER A 54 -8.61 1.00 21.60
C SER A 54 -9.85 1.87 21.38
N ALA A 55 -10.50 1.72 20.22
CA ALA A 55 -11.72 2.45 19.88
C ALA A 55 -12.96 1.97 20.69
N GLY A 56 -12.96 0.72 21.15
CA GLY A 56 -14.06 0.14 21.90
C GLY A 56 -15.24 -0.32 21.03
N PRO A 57 -16.24 -0.98 21.65
CA PRO A 57 -17.35 -1.61 20.93
C PRO A 57 -18.31 -0.62 20.27
N ASP A 58 -18.33 0.64 20.73
CA ASP A 58 -19.19 1.69 20.17
C ASP A 58 -18.68 2.18 18.81
N LEU A 59 -17.38 2.04 18.54
CA LEU A 59 -16.73 2.55 17.33
C LEU A 59 -16.18 1.46 16.42
N CYS A 60 -15.80 0.30 16.97
CA CYS A 60 -15.39 -0.87 16.19
C CYS A 60 -16.38 -2.03 16.32
N ALA A 61 -17.09 -2.34 15.24
CA ALA A 61 -18.06 -3.45 15.21
C ALA A 61 -17.41 -4.84 15.38
N PHE A 62 -16.11 -4.97 15.10
CA PHE A 62 -15.33 -6.18 15.28
C PHE A 62 -14.51 -6.19 16.58
N TYR A 63 -14.90 -5.36 17.55
CA TYR A 63 -14.24 -5.23 18.85
C TYR A 63 -14.14 -6.55 19.62
N GLU A 64 -13.02 -6.72 20.33
CA GLU A 64 -12.83 -7.72 21.38
C GLU A 64 -12.00 -7.13 22.54
N SER A 65 -11.91 -7.88 23.65
CA SER A 65 -11.25 -7.44 24.88
C SER A 65 -9.74 -7.23 24.78
N SER A 66 -9.08 -7.68 23.70
CA SER A 66 -7.68 -7.37 23.40
C SER A 66 -7.41 -7.46 21.90
N PRO A 67 -6.31 -6.86 21.38
CA PRO A 67 -5.91 -7.01 19.99
C PRO A 67 -5.73 -8.48 19.57
N GLU A 68 -5.18 -9.31 20.45
CA GLU A 68 -4.98 -10.74 20.20
C GLU A 68 -6.31 -11.47 20.02
N ALA A 69 -7.32 -11.12 20.84
CA ALA A 69 -8.67 -11.69 20.71
C ALA A 69 -9.33 -11.29 19.38
N ILE A 70 -9.09 -10.07 18.87
CA ILE A 70 -9.54 -9.66 17.53
C ILE A 70 -8.85 -10.51 16.45
N GLY A 71 -7.54 -10.76 16.58
CA GLY A 71 -6.79 -11.64 15.69
C GLY A 71 -7.31 -13.08 15.70
N GLU A 72 -7.58 -13.64 16.88
CA GLU A 72 -8.20 -14.97 17.02
C GLU A 72 -9.60 -15.03 16.41
N ARG A 73 -10.39 -13.97 16.57
CA ARG A 73 -11.72 -13.84 15.97
C ARG A 73 -11.64 -13.84 14.44
N LEU A 74 -10.68 -13.11 13.86
CA LEU A 74 -10.42 -13.15 12.43
C LEU A 74 -9.97 -14.54 11.94
N ASN A 75 -9.10 -15.22 12.69
CA ASN A 75 -8.65 -16.58 12.32
C ASN A 75 -9.81 -17.59 12.29
N LYS A 76 -10.74 -17.51 13.25
CA LYS A 76 -11.97 -18.33 13.22
C LYS A 76 -12.83 -18.03 12.00
N LEU A 77 -12.89 -16.77 11.58
CA LEU A 77 -13.61 -16.37 10.38
C LEU A 77 -12.96 -17.00 9.13
N TYR A 78 -11.63 -16.95 9.00
CA TYR A 78 -10.89 -17.65 7.95
C TYR A 78 -11.18 -19.16 7.92
N ASP A 79 -11.13 -19.83 9.08
CA ASP A 79 -11.44 -21.27 9.21
C ASP A 79 -12.88 -21.61 8.81
N THR A 80 -13.80 -20.66 8.99
CA THR A 80 -15.21 -20.83 8.62
C THR A 80 -15.39 -20.66 7.12
N VAL A 81 -14.91 -19.56 6.53
CA VAL A 81 -15.15 -19.24 5.12
C VAL A 81 -14.38 -20.16 4.16
N ILE A 82 -13.27 -20.75 4.59
CA ILE A 82 -12.55 -21.75 3.78
C ILE A 82 -13.36 -23.05 3.63
N ARG A 83 -14.21 -23.39 4.60
CA ARG A 83 -15.06 -24.61 4.58
C ARG A 83 -16.44 -24.34 4.02
N ALA A 84 -17.00 -23.18 4.34
CA ALA A 84 -18.33 -22.76 3.94
C ALA A 84 -18.30 -21.28 3.50
N PRO A 85 -17.94 -21.00 2.23
CA PRO A 85 -18.00 -19.66 1.67
C PRO A 85 -19.39 -19.04 1.78
N VAL A 86 -19.45 -17.72 1.98
CA VAL A 86 -20.72 -17.00 2.12
C VAL A 86 -21.17 -16.48 0.75
N ALA A 87 -22.21 -17.12 0.19
CA ALA A 87 -22.84 -16.65 -1.03
C ALA A 87 -23.59 -15.34 -0.78
N THR A 88 -23.22 -14.31 -1.53
CA THR A 88 -23.73 -12.94 -1.33
C THR A 88 -24.37 -12.43 -2.61
N ARG A 89 -25.53 -11.78 -2.47
CA ARG A 89 -26.22 -11.14 -3.59
C ARG A 89 -26.83 -9.82 -3.13
N ILE A 90 -26.43 -8.74 -3.78
CA ILE A 90 -26.97 -7.39 -3.61
C ILE A 90 -27.40 -6.85 -4.99
N PRO A 91 -28.17 -5.75 -5.07
CA PRO A 91 -28.53 -5.17 -6.36
C PRO A 91 -27.27 -4.83 -7.19
N GLY A 92 -27.14 -5.44 -8.37
CA GLY A 92 -26.02 -5.20 -9.29
C GLY A 92 -24.73 -5.97 -9.01
N LEU A 93 -24.64 -6.77 -7.93
CA LEU A 93 -23.44 -7.53 -7.59
C LEU A 93 -23.78 -8.86 -6.90
N TYR A 94 -23.12 -9.93 -7.32
CA TYR A 94 -23.25 -11.25 -6.71
C TYR A 94 -21.90 -11.96 -6.71
N GLY A 95 -21.65 -12.81 -5.72
CA GLY A 95 -20.39 -13.53 -5.64
C GLY A 95 -20.28 -14.35 -4.36
N LEU A 96 -19.08 -14.85 -4.09
CA LEU A 96 -18.76 -15.59 -2.89
C LEU A 96 -17.77 -14.78 -2.06
N VAL A 97 -18.03 -14.64 -0.76
CA VAL A 97 -17.01 -14.26 0.20
C VAL A 97 -16.38 -15.55 0.72
N ASP A 98 -15.34 -16.00 0.04
CA ASP A 98 -14.51 -17.15 0.42
C ASP A 98 -13.20 -16.68 1.09
N TYR A 99 -12.30 -17.63 1.37
CA TYR A 99 -11.01 -17.34 2.00
C TYR A 99 -10.14 -16.37 1.18
N GLU A 100 -10.10 -16.56 -0.15
CA GLU A 100 -9.28 -15.76 -1.06
C GLU A 100 -9.82 -14.34 -1.15
N ARG A 101 -11.14 -14.20 -1.31
CA ARG A 101 -11.83 -12.91 -1.32
C ARG A 101 -11.61 -12.15 -0.01
N LEU A 102 -11.75 -12.82 1.13
CA LEU A 102 -11.55 -12.19 2.44
C LEU A 102 -10.10 -11.70 2.62
N ARG A 103 -9.11 -12.52 2.24
CA ARG A 103 -7.69 -12.15 2.28
C ARG A 103 -7.38 -10.95 1.38
N ASN A 104 -7.92 -10.92 0.16
CA ASN A 104 -7.72 -9.80 -0.76
C ASN A 104 -8.38 -8.51 -0.28
N VAL A 105 -9.61 -8.57 0.22
CA VAL A 105 -10.31 -7.41 0.79
C VAL A 105 -9.56 -6.86 1.99
N LEU A 106 -9.05 -7.74 2.87
CA LEU A 106 -8.25 -7.32 4.00
C LEU A 106 -6.94 -6.67 3.55
N LEU A 107 -6.20 -7.29 2.61
CA LEU A 107 -4.99 -6.68 2.09
C LEU A 107 -5.26 -5.29 1.49
N ALA A 108 -6.31 -5.14 0.66
CA ALA A 108 -6.69 -3.85 0.10
C ALA A 108 -7.06 -2.81 1.18
N ALA A 109 -7.77 -3.22 2.22
CA ALA A 109 -8.11 -2.37 3.35
C ALA A 109 -6.88 -1.91 4.15
N LEU A 110 -5.83 -2.73 4.24
CA LEU A 110 -4.62 -2.36 4.96
C LEU A 110 -3.86 -1.21 4.31
N TYR A 111 -4.07 -0.92 3.02
CA TYR A 111 -3.46 0.25 2.36
C TYR A 111 -3.97 1.55 2.95
N ASN A 112 -5.22 1.55 3.41
CA ASN A 112 -5.91 2.77 3.75
C ASN A 112 -6.75 2.60 5.03
N PRO A 113 -6.18 3.00 6.17
CA PRO A 113 -6.87 2.89 7.44
C PRO A 113 -8.20 3.63 7.52
N GLY A 114 -8.45 4.64 6.68
CA GLY A 114 -9.72 5.36 6.66
C GLY A 114 -10.96 4.47 6.42
N GLY A 115 -10.78 3.30 5.79
CA GLY A 115 -11.85 2.31 5.56
C GLY A 115 -12.07 1.31 6.70
N TRP A 116 -11.19 1.26 7.70
CA TRP A 116 -11.20 0.21 8.72
C TRP A 116 -12.51 0.06 9.53
N PRO A 117 -13.24 1.14 9.88
CA PRO A 117 -14.55 0.98 10.53
C PRO A 117 -15.56 0.18 9.67
N LYS A 118 -15.54 0.39 8.35
CA LYS A 118 -16.40 -0.34 7.41
C LYS A 118 -15.98 -1.80 7.31
N ILE A 119 -14.68 -2.07 7.31
CA ILE A 119 -14.12 -3.43 7.30
C ILE A 119 -14.47 -4.16 8.59
N ALA A 120 -14.34 -3.53 9.75
CA ALA A 120 -14.78 -4.10 11.01
C ALA A 120 -16.27 -4.47 11.00
N ALA A 121 -17.13 -3.60 10.46
CA ALA A 121 -18.55 -3.93 10.28
C ALA A 121 -18.76 -5.10 9.32
N GLY A 122 -18.01 -5.17 8.23
CA GLY A 122 -18.07 -6.28 7.27
C GLY A 122 -17.61 -7.62 7.87
N LEU A 123 -16.55 -7.63 8.68
CA LEU A 123 -16.08 -8.82 9.37
C LEU A 123 -17.14 -9.34 10.37
N ALA A 124 -17.74 -8.44 11.15
CA ALA A 124 -18.81 -8.80 12.09
C ALA A 124 -20.08 -9.31 11.37
N ALA A 125 -20.44 -8.71 10.24
CA ALA A 125 -21.56 -9.15 9.42
C ALA A 125 -21.31 -10.54 8.80
N LEU A 126 -20.07 -10.82 8.38
CA LEU A 126 -19.71 -12.10 7.79
C LEU A 126 -19.89 -13.28 8.76
N GLU A 127 -19.66 -13.06 10.06
CA GLU A 127 -19.87 -14.09 11.10
C GLU A 127 -21.32 -14.59 11.19
N VAL A 128 -22.28 -13.77 10.79
CA VAL A 128 -23.70 -14.12 10.75
C VAL A 128 -24.19 -14.46 9.33
N GLY A 129 -23.26 -14.67 8.40
CA GLY A 129 -23.54 -15.08 7.02
C GLY A 129 -23.92 -13.93 6.08
N ASP A 130 -23.58 -12.68 6.42
CA ASP A 130 -23.81 -11.52 5.56
C ASP A 130 -22.48 -10.99 4.99
N GLY A 131 -22.18 -11.35 3.75
CA GLY A 131 -21.02 -10.86 3.02
C GLY A 131 -21.26 -9.54 2.26
N SER A 132 -22.42 -8.89 2.42
CA SER A 132 -22.83 -7.75 1.59
C SER A 132 -21.86 -6.56 1.63
N ILE A 133 -21.21 -6.31 2.77
CA ILE A 133 -20.20 -5.25 2.89
C ILE A 133 -18.92 -5.64 2.14
N LEU A 134 -18.38 -6.83 2.43
CA LEU A 134 -17.08 -7.26 1.92
C LEU A 134 -17.08 -7.58 0.41
N ILE A 135 -18.22 -8.03 -0.13
CA ILE A 135 -18.34 -8.26 -1.58
C ILE A 135 -18.23 -6.95 -2.38
N GLN A 136 -18.56 -5.81 -1.78
CA GLN A 136 -18.46 -4.49 -2.43
C GLN A 136 -17.07 -3.86 -2.33
N GLU A 137 -16.23 -4.37 -1.43
CA GLU A 137 -14.90 -3.81 -1.24
C GLU A 137 -14.00 -4.09 -2.45
N PRO A 138 -13.11 -3.17 -2.81
CA PRO A 138 -12.15 -3.45 -3.85
C PRO A 138 -11.20 -4.57 -3.41
N VAL A 139 -10.75 -5.35 -4.38
CA VAL A 139 -9.66 -6.31 -4.24
C VAL A 139 -8.49 -5.84 -5.10
N LEU A 140 -7.28 -6.29 -4.77
CA LEU A 140 -6.06 -5.89 -5.49
C LEU A 140 -5.85 -6.65 -6.81
N VAL A 141 -6.68 -7.64 -7.08
CA VAL A 141 -6.71 -8.47 -8.29
C VAL A 141 -8.16 -8.48 -8.75
N GLU A 142 -8.41 -8.28 -10.03
CA GLU A 142 -9.72 -8.01 -10.61
C GLU A 142 -10.84 -8.97 -10.14
N ASP A 143 -12.03 -8.43 -9.85
CA ASP A 143 -13.24 -9.23 -9.56
C ASP A 143 -14.52 -8.56 -10.10
N ASP A 144 -14.46 -7.84 -11.22
CA ASP A 144 -15.70 -7.41 -11.88
C ASP A 144 -15.45 -7.17 -13.35
N ALA A 145 -15.52 -8.24 -14.14
CA ALA A 145 -16.05 -8.10 -15.49
C ALA A 145 -17.53 -7.73 -15.34
N GLN A 146 -17.81 -6.44 -15.11
CA GLN A 146 -19.08 -5.90 -15.57
C GLN A 146 -19.04 -6.08 -17.08
N PHE A 147 -19.80 -7.05 -17.59
CA PHE A 147 -19.98 -7.29 -19.02
C PHE A 147 -20.76 -6.15 -19.69
N GLU A 148 -20.47 -4.89 -19.32
CA GLU A 148 -20.96 -3.69 -19.96
C GLU A 148 -19.85 -3.16 -20.87
N CYS A 149 -19.96 -3.49 -22.16
CA CYS A 149 -19.19 -2.80 -23.20
C CYS A 149 -19.71 -1.37 -23.34
N ASN A 150 -19.26 -0.45 -22.49
CA ASN A 150 -19.40 0.97 -22.75
C ASN A 150 -18.13 1.45 -23.47
N CYS A 151 -18.24 1.64 -24.79
CA CYS A 151 -17.08 1.93 -25.64
C CYS A 151 -16.77 3.42 -25.78
N ASP A 152 -17.25 4.29 -24.88
CA ASP A 152 -16.96 5.73 -24.93
C ASP A 152 -15.57 6.00 -24.30
N PRO A 153 -14.51 6.22 -25.10
CA PRO A 153 -13.16 6.37 -24.58
C PRO A 153 -13.00 7.62 -23.70
N SER A 154 -13.93 8.59 -23.80
CA SER A 154 -13.93 9.78 -22.96
C SER A 154 -14.41 9.51 -21.53
N GLN A 155 -15.19 8.44 -21.31
CA GLN A 155 -15.67 8.01 -20.00
C GLN A 155 -14.63 7.15 -19.26
N HIS A 156 -13.76 6.45 -19.99
CA HIS A 156 -12.79 5.50 -19.45
C HIS A 156 -11.33 6.01 -19.47
N ALA A 157 -11.09 7.28 -19.81
CA ALA A 157 -9.75 7.85 -20.03
C ALA A 157 -8.81 7.79 -18.80
N PHE A 158 -9.37 7.59 -17.60
CA PHE A 158 -8.64 7.52 -16.32
C PHE A 158 -8.96 6.25 -15.52
N GLU A 159 -9.56 5.25 -16.15
CA GLU A 159 -9.80 3.98 -15.49
C GLU A 159 -8.54 3.14 -15.38
N ASN A 160 -8.46 2.34 -14.31
CA ASN A 160 -7.37 1.40 -14.13
C ASN A 160 -7.49 0.30 -15.19
N VAL A 161 -6.42 0.11 -15.96
CA VAL A 161 -6.30 -1.02 -16.90
C VAL A 161 -5.50 -2.12 -16.21
N TRP A 162 -6.19 -3.11 -15.65
CA TRP A 162 -5.57 -4.20 -14.90
C TRP A 162 -4.59 -5.02 -15.74
N ASP A 163 -4.89 -5.23 -17.03
CA ASP A 163 -3.96 -5.84 -17.99
C ASP A 163 -2.63 -5.08 -18.09
N GLY A 164 -2.67 -3.75 -17.97
CA GLY A 164 -1.47 -2.91 -17.98
C GLY A 164 -0.53 -3.24 -16.82
N ARG A 165 -1.08 -3.49 -15.63
CA ARG A 165 -0.28 -3.90 -14.46
C ARG A 165 0.49 -5.18 -14.74
N GLN A 166 -0.18 -6.20 -15.30
CA GLN A 166 0.47 -7.46 -15.64
C GLN A 166 1.61 -7.25 -16.64
N VAL A 167 1.38 -6.39 -17.66
CA VAL A 167 2.41 -6.01 -18.64
C VAL A 167 3.64 -5.40 -17.95
N PHE A 168 3.47 -4.46 -17.02
CA PHE A 168 4.60 -3.83 -16.32
C PHE A 168 5.32 -4.82 -15.40
N PHE A 169 4.57 -5.56 -14.58
CA PHE A 169 5.13 -6.53 -13.64
C PHE A 169 6.03 -7.57 -14.33
N CYS A 170 5.58 -8.12 -15.46
CA CYS A 170 6.34 -9.15 -16.16
C CYS A 170 7.49 -8.60 -17.01
N ASN A 171 7.44 -7.33 -17.42
CA ASN A 171 8.46 -6.74 -18.27
C ASN A 171 9.58 -6.06 -17.49
N ASP A 172 9.27 -5.46 -16.34
CA ASP A 172 10.23 -4.64 -15.60
C ASP A 172 11.34 -5.47 -14.95
N GLY A 173 11.02 -6.69 -14.49
CA GLY A 173 11.89 -7.61 -13.77
C GLY A 173 12.44 -8.76 -14.61
N ASP A 174 13.31 -9.59 -14.03
CA ASP A 174 13.85 -10.85 -14.58
C ASP A 174 12.78 -11.80 -15.09
N VAL A 175 13.10 -12.54 -16.16
CA VAL A 175 12.14 -13.48 -16.76
C VAL A 175 11.75 -14.51 -15.72
N VAL A 176 10.45 -14.63 -15.46
CA VAL A 176 9.92 -15.63 -14.53
C VAL A 176 9.98 -17.00 -15.21
N PRO A 177 10.67 -17.99 -14.63
CA PRO A 177 10.75 -19.32 -15.22
C PRO A 177 9.35 -19.94 -15.38
N PRO A 178 9.06 -20.59 -16.52
CA PRO A 178 7.85 -21.38 -16.68
C PRO A 178 8.00 -22.70 -15.91
N GLY A 179 6.92 -23.18 -15.29
CA GLY A 179 6.91 -24.49 -14.65
C GLY A 179 6.23 -24.48 -13.28
N LEU A 180 5.62 -25.62 -12.93
CA LEU A 180 4.96 -25.78 -11.64
C LEU A 180 5.99 -25.87 -10.49
N GLU A 181 7.11 -26.58 -10.69
CA GLU A 181 8.14 -26.78 -9.65
C GLU A 181 8.76 -25.45 -9.22
N GLU A 182 9.09 -24.57 -10.17
CA GLU A 182 9.62 -23.23 -9.90
C GLU A 182 8.59 -22.32 -9.21
N ALA A 183 7.32 -22.44 -9.60
CA ALA A 183 6.22 -21.69 -8.97
C ALA A 183 6.00 -22.14 -7.52
N GLU A 184 5.95 -23.46 -7.26
CA GLU A 184 5.80 -24.04 -5.92
C GLU A 184 6.98 -23.65 -5.02
N LYS A 185 8.20 -23.79 -5.51
CA LYS A 185 9.40 -23.38 -4.76
C LYS A 185 9.34 -21.91 -4.37
N HIS A 186 9.01 -21.04 -5.31
CA HIS A 186 8.90 -19.60 -5.04
C HIS A 186 7.80 -19.30 -4.02
N TYR A 187 6.64 -19.93 -4.17
CA TYR A 187 5.53 -19.80 -3.22
C TYR A 187 5.94 -20.19 -1.80
N GLU A 188 6.65 -21.31 -1.63
CA GLU A 188 7.19 -21.74 -0.34
C GLU A 188 8.24 -20.77 0.23
N GLU A 189 9.08 -20.17 -0.62
CA GLU A 189 10.05 -19.15 -0.21
C GLU A 189 9.36 -17.87 0.30
N CYS A 190 8.31 -17.40 -0.38
CA CYS A 190 7.51 -16.26 0.07
C CYS A 190 6.82 -16.55 1.42
N LEU A 191 6.29 -17.76 1.62
CA LEU A 191 5.66 -18.14 2.90
C LEU A 191 6.63 -18.22 4.08
N LYS A 192 7.93 -18.45 3.83
CA LYS A 192 8.97 -18.36 4.88
C LYS A 192 9.25 -16.93 5.31
N VAL A 193 8.94 -15.94 4.45
CA VAL A 193 9.14 -14.51 4.72
C VAL A 193 7.93 -13.93 5.45
N SER A 194 6.72 -14.23 4.98
CA SER A 194 5.48 -13.68 5.53
C SER A 194 4.31 -14.63 5.26
N GLU A 195 3.33 -14.69 6.17
CA GLU A 195 2.07 -15.39 5.93
C GLU A 195 1.28 -14.77 4.76
N TRP A 196 1.59 -13.52 4.39
CA TRP A 196 1.03 -12.81 3.24
C TRP A 196 1.84 -13.05 1.95
N GLY A 197 2.92 -13.84 2.03
CA GLY A 197 3.79 -14.18 0.90
C GLY A 197 3.04 -14.80 -0.28
N SER A 198 1.93 -15.51 -0.01
CA SER A 198 1.06 -16.08 -1.05
C SER A 198 0.53 -15.03 -2.04
N MET A 199 0.33 -13.78 -1.59
CA MET A 199 -0.29 -12.72 -2.40
C MET A 199 0.63 -12.29 -3.55
N PHE A 200 1.91 -12.04 -3.26
CA PHE A 200 2.90 -11.65 -4.28
C PHE A 200 3.45 -12.84 -5.04
N ALA A 201 3.51 -14.03 -4.43
CA ALA A 201 3.81 -15.25 -5.16
C ALA A 201 2.79 -15.49 -6.30
N GLY A 202 1.49 -15.29 -6.03
CA GLY A 202 0.44 -15.36 -7.06
C GLY A 202 0.64 -14.35 -8.19
N ALA A 203 0.96 -13.09 -7.86
CA ALA A 203 1.25 -12.05 -8.83
C ALA A 203 2.48 -12.38 -9.70
N ARG A 204 3.48 -13.07 -9.16
CA ARG A 204 4.64 -13.52 -9.93
C ARG A 204 4.30 -14.70 -10.84
N ILE A 205 3.50 -15.64 -10.34
CA ILE A 205 3.09 -16.83 -11.10
C ILE A 205 2.34 -16.45 -12.38
N SER A 206 1.54 -15.38 -12.38
CA SER A 206 0.89 -14.91 -13.60
C SER A 206 1.88 -14.48 -14.71
N CYS A 207 3.15 -14.20 -14.36
CA CYS A 207 4.20 -13.91 -15.33
C CYS A 207 4.91 -15.15 -15.89
N SER A 208 4.66 -16.36 -15.39
CA SER A 208 5.39 -17.57 -15.84
C SER A 208 5.08 -17.97 -17.29
N GLY A 209 3.93 -17.53 -17.82
CA GLY A 209 3.55 -17.68 -19.22
C GLY A 209 3.84 -16.46 -20.09
N TRP A 210 4.44 -15.41 -19.53
CA TRP A 210 4.70 -14.17 -20.25
C TRP A 210 5.85 -14.35 -21.25
N PRO A 211 5.73 -13.86 -22.49
CA PRO A 211 6.80 -13.99 -23.47
C PRO A 211 8.06 -13.26 -23.02
N GLU A 212 9.23 -13.80 -23.37
CA GLU A 212 10.50 -13.10 -23.16
C GLU A 212 10.58 -11.89 -24.10
N ILE A 213 10.42 -10.70 -23.54
CA ILE A 213 10.52 -9.43 -24.26
C ILE A 213 11.93 -8.84 -24.07
N PRO A 214 12.61 -8.39 -25.13
CA PRO A 214 13.93 -7.75 -25.01
C PRO A 214 13.90 -6.54 -24.08
N LYS A 215 14.67 -6.62 -22.99
CA LYS A 215 14.82 -5.53 -22.01
C LYS A 215 15.82 -4.51 -22.51
N THR A 216 15.32 -3.48 -23.17
CA THR A 216 16.13 -2.42 -23.77
C THR A 216 16.28 -1.18 -22.88
N PHE A 217 15.62 -1.16 -21.72
CA PHE A 217 15.68 -0.08 -20.75
C PHE A 217 16.81 -0.28 -19.72
N PHE A 218 17.17 0.81 -19.03
CA PHE A 218 18.22 0.80 -18.01
C PHE A 218 17.82 -0.07 -16.82
N ARG A 219 18.67 -1.04 -16.45
CA ARG A 219 18.44 -2.02 -15.38
C ARG A 219 19.36 -1.82 -14.16
N GLY A 220 19.99 -0.66 -14.09
CA GLY A 220 20.90 -0.30 -13.01
C GLY A 220 22.39 -0.36 -13.39
N PRO A 221 23.28 -0.11 -12.41
CA PRO A 221 22.95 0.11 -11.00
C PRO A 221 22.10 1.37 -10.78
N ILE A 222 21.08 1.26 -9.94
CA ILE A 222 20.17 2.35 -9.51
C ILE A 222 20.81 3.02 -8.28
N SER A 223 21.93 3.68 -8.53
CA SER A 223 22.68 4.42 -7.52
C SER A 223 23.48 5.55 -8.17
N GLY A 224 23.94 6.49 -7.36
CA GLY A 224 24.85 7.53 -7.78
C GLY A 224 24.57 8.88 -7.14
N ASN A 225 25.38 9.87 -7.52
CA ASN A 225 25.20 11.24 -7.06
C ASN A 225 23.97 11.87 -7.72
N THR A 226 23.25 12.68 -6.99
CA THR A 226 22.15 13.51 -7.50
C THR A 226 22.53 14.99 -7.42
N SER A 227 21.93 15.83 -8.27
CA SER A 227 22.15 17.29 -8.22
C SER A 227 21.68 17.90 -6.91
N HIS A 228 20.57 17.39 -6.37
CA HIS A 228 20.11 17.67 -5.01
C HIS A 228 19.81 16.36 -4.29
N PRO A 229 20.07 16.26 -2.98
CA PRO A 229 19.85 15.01 -2.27
C PRO A 229 18.36 14.66 -2.19
N MET A 230 18.04 13.38 -2.34
CA MET A 230 16.66 12.88 -2.39
C MET A 230 16.02 12.79 -1.01
N LEU A 231 14.70 12.94 -0.96
CA LEU A 231 13.90 12.59 0.22
C LEU A 231 13.13 11.29 -0.06
N LEU A 232 13.34 10.28 0.77
CA LEU A 232 12.65 9.00 0.71
C LEU A 232 11.67 8.94 1.88
N ILE A 233 10.46 8.47 1.64
CA ILE A 233 9.41 8.39 2.66
C ILE A 233 8.89 6.96 2.74
N GLY A 234 8.75 6.46 3.96
CA GLY A 234 8.09 5.19 4.25
C GLY A 234 7.39 5.21 5.59
N ASN A 235 6.47 4.28 5.80
CA ASN A 235 5.68 4.20 7.02
C ASN A 235 6.21 3.13 7.97
N THR A 236 5.97 3.28 9.28
CA THR A 236 6.34 2.26 10.26
C THR A 236 5.64 0.92 10.02
N ALA A 237 4.44 0.92 9.43
CA ALA A 237 3.73 -0.30 9.03
C ALA A 237 3.08 -0.10 7.64
N ASP A 238 3.89 -0.22 6.58
CA ASP A 238 3.38 -0.22 5.21
C ASP A 238 3.12 -1.67 4.75
N PRO A 239 1.90 -2.03 4.29
CA PRO A 239 1.60 -3.41 3.96
C PRO A 239 2.28 -3.92 2.69
N VAL A 240 2.83 -3.05 1.84
CA VAL A 240 3.40 -3.44 0.53
C VAL A 240 4.73 -2.78 0.15
N THR A 241 5.10 -1.67 0.79
CA THR A 241 6.41 -1.01 0.64
C THR A 241 7.05 -0.72 2.01
N PRO A 242 7.51 -1.75 2.73
CA PRO A 242 8.10 -1.60 4.06
C PRO A 242 9.24 -0.58 4.08
N VAL A 243 9.32 0.26 5.11
CA VAL A 243 10.32 1.35 5.22
C VAL A 243 11.78 0.86 5.14
N HIS A 244 12.01 -0.44 5.39
CA HIS A 244 13.28 -1.11 5.09
C HIS A 244 13.80 -0.80 3.68
N ALA A 245 12.93 -0.88 2.67
CA ALA A 245 13.30 -0.61 1.28
C ALA A 245 13.77 0.83 1.07
N ALA A 246 13.16 1.81 1.77
CA ALA A 246 13.63 3.20 1.74
C ALA A 246 15.06 3.33 2.28
N HIS A 247 15.40 2.60 3.34
CA HIS A 247 16.77 2.58 3.88
C HIS A 247 17.76 1.88 2.95
N VAL A 248 17.37 0.80 2.27
CA VAL A 248 18.23 0.14 1.27
C VAL A 248 18.51 1.08 0.11
N VAL A 249 17.46 1.69 -0.48
CA VAL A 249 17.61 2.63 -1.59
C VAL A 249 18.46 3.84 -1.19
N SER A 250 18.28 4.37 0.01
CA SER A 250 19.06 5.52 0.52
C SER A 250 20.58 5.27 0.49
N GLN A 251 21.04 4.03 0.70
CA GLN A 251 22.47 3.68 0.67
C GLN A 251 23.11 3.91 -0.71
N GLY A 252 22.32 3.84 -1.79
CA GLY A 252 22.77 4.09 -3.15
C GLY A 252 22.86 5.57 -3.54
N PHE A 253 22.31 6.49 -2.73
CA PHE A 253 22.19 7.91 -3.06
C PHE A 253 22.79 8.78 -1.96
N PRO A 254 24.07 9.19 -2.09
CA PRO A 254 24.76 10.01 -1.09
C PRO A 254 24.00 11.30 -0.76
N GLY A 255 23.83 11.55 0.54
CA GLY A 255 23.12 12.72 1.06
C GLY A 255 21.59 12.60 1.08
N SER A 256 21.01 11.52 0.53
CA SER A 256 19.58 11.26 0.68
C SER A 256 19.19 11.09 2.15
N VAL A 257 17.94 11.41 2.46
CA VAL A 257 17.37 11.23 3.81
C VAL A 257 16.10 10.40 3.74
N VAL A 258 15.96 9.46 4.68
CA VAL A 258 14.72 8.72 4.91
C VAL A 258 13.94 9.41 6.02
N LEU A 259 12.70 9.80 5.71
CA LEU A 259 11.68 10.21 6.66
C LEU A 259 10.75 9.03 6.94
N THR A 260 10.53 8.72 8.20
CA THR A 260 9.56 7.68 8.58
C THR A 260 8.29 8.30 9.13
N GLN A 261 7.12 7.95 8.59
CA GLN A 261 5.84 8.29 9.20
C GLN A 261 5.38 7.17 10.14
N ASP A 262 5.00 7.51 11.38
CA ASP A 262 4.52 6.54 12.35
C ASP A 262 3.04 6.19 12.12
N SER A 263 2.79 5.37 11.10
CA SER A 263 1.45 4.93 10.72
C SER A 263 1.41 3.55 10.09
N ALA A 264 0.24 2.94 10.19
CA ALA A 264 -0.20 1.90 9.28
C ALA A 264 -0.74 2.48 7.98
N GLY A 265 -0.56 1.78 6.86
CA GLY A 265 -1.08 2.19 5.55
C GLY A 265 0.02 2.32 4.50
N HIS A 266 -0.39 2.35 3.23
CA HIS A 266 0.53 2.42 2.10
C HIS A 266 0.88 3.86 1.74
N SER A 267 2.18 4.19 1.76
CA SER A 267 2.72 5.54 1.58
C SER A 267 2.24 6.55 2.63
N SER A 268 2.89 7.70 2.72
CA SER A 268 2.58 8.71 3.75
C SER A 268 1.16 9.28 3.63
N LEU A 269 0.57 9.24 2.43
CA LEU A 269 -0.77 9.79 2.17
C LEU A 269 -1.92 8.95 2.75
N ALA A 270 -1.66 7.71 3.19
CA ALA A 270 -2.68 6.86 3.80
C ALA A 270 -3.25 7.46 5.10
N VAL A 271 -2.41 8.18 5.86
CA VAL A 271 -2.77 8.75 7.15
C VAL A 271 -2.24 10.18 7.25
N PRO A 272 -3.06 11.16 7.69
CA PRO A 272 -2.62 12.55 7.77
C PRO A 272 -1.54 12.76 8.84
N SER A 273 -0.45 13.44 8.44
CA SER A 273 0.60 13.93 9.34
C SER A 273 1.01 15.34 8.95
N ILE A 274 0.92 16.29 9.90
CA ILE A 274 1.47 17.65 9.73
C ILE A 274 2.98 17.60 9.60
N CYS A 275 3.64 16.79 10.41
CA CYS A 275 5.09 16.65 10.41
C CYS A 275 5.60 16.24 9.02
N THR A 276 5.00 15.19 8.43
CA THR A 276 5.39 14.69 7.10
C THR A 276 5.16 15.73 6.02
N ILE A 277 3.95 16.32 5.95
CA ILE A 277 3.65 17.28 4.88
C ILE A 277 4.47 18.57 5.00
N SER A 278 4.83 18.98 6.22
CA SER A 278 5.70 20.13 6.46
C SER A 278 7.13 19.85 5.97
N ALA A 279 7.64 18.63 6.17
CA ALA A 279 8.93 18.20 5.62
C ALA A 279 8.91 18.17 4.08
N VAL A 280 7.85 17.59 3.48
CA VAL A 280 7.62 17.59 2.02
C VAL A 280 7.59 19.01 1.47
N ARG A 281 6.85 19.92 2.12
CA ARG A 281 6.74 21.32 1.72
C ARG A 281 8.08 22.05 1.81
N ALA A 282 8.80 21.90 2.92
CA ALA A 282 10.12 22.49 3.08
C ALA A 282 11.07 22.01 1.98
N TYR A 283 11.13 20.69 1.77
CA TYR A 283 11.97 20.10 0.74
C TYR A 283 11.66 20.65 -0.66
N PHE A 284 10.39 20.74 -1.07
CA PHE A 284 10.06 21.30 -2.40
C PHE A 284 10.20 22.83 -2.52
N ILE A 285 10.11 23.59 -1.42
CA ILE A 285 10.25 25.06 -1.46
C ILE A 285 11.73 25.47 -1.43
N ASN A 286 12.50 25.04 -0.45
CA ASN A 286 13.87 25.52 -0.23
C ASN A 286 14.95 24.42 -0.19
N GLY A 287 14.58 23.16 -0.34
CA GLY A 287 15.52 22.03 -0.39
C GLY A 287 15.94 21.56 1.00
N THR A 288 15.26 22.03 2.06
CA THR A 288 15.51 21.58 3.42
C THR A 288 15.01 20.14 3.59
N LEU A 289 15.93 19.25 3.95
CA LEU A 289 15.64 17.89 4.36
C LEU A 289 15.40 17.83 5.87
N PRO A 290 14.61 16.86 6.36
CA PRO A 290 14.51 16.59 7.79
C PRO A 290 15.83 16.05 8.34
N GLU A 291 16.01 16.09 9.66
CA GLU A 291 17.16 15.46 10.31
C GLU A 291 17.15 13.94 10.04
N PRO A 292 18.30 13.30 9.80
CA PRO A 292 18.36 11.85 9.60
C PRO A 292 17.73 11.09 10.78
N GLY A 293 16.84 10.14 10.48
CA GLY A 293 16.12 9.37 11.49
C GLY A 293 14.88 10.06 12.07
N THR A 294 14.43 11.15 11.45
CA THR A 294 13.15 11.79 11.82
C THR A 294 11.99 10.81 11.66
N VAL A 295 11.23 10.65 12.74
CA VAL A 295 9.96 9.91 12.77
C VAL A 295 8.82 10.91 13.01
N CYS A 296 7.90 11.00 12.05
CA CYS A 296 6.78 11.92 12.09
C CYS A 296 5.52 11.23 12.67
N PRO A 297 4.91 11.78 13.73
CA PRO A 297 3.63 11.26 14.24
C PRO A 297 2.49 11.59 13.29
N VAL A 298 1.39 10.85 13.42
CA VAL A 298 0.12 11.10 12.70
C VAL A 298 -0.94 11.74 13.58
N ILE A 299 -2.05 12.14 12.97
CA ILE A 299 -3.16 12.84 13.61
C ILE A 299 -4.38 11.92 13.64
N GLY A 300 -4.95 11.74 14.83
CA GLY A 300 -6.19 10.98 15.01
C GLY A 300 -6.04 9.49 14.73
N THR A 301 -7.18 8.78 14.74
CA THR A 301 -7.23 7.35 14.49
C THR A 301 -8.30 6.98 13.46
N PRO A 302 -8.17 5.82 12.79
CA PRO A 302 -9.14 5.28 11.83
C PRO A 302 -10.60 5.25 12.33
N PHE A 303 -10.78 5.05 13.64
CA PHE A 303 -12.11 4.86 14.25
C PHE A 303 -12.70 6.14 14.87
N THR A 304 -11.98 7.26 14.87
CA THR A 304 -12.41 8.51 15.53
C THR A 304 -12.64 9.68 14.57
N ASN A 305 -12.95 9.41 13.30
CA ASN A 305 -13.09 10.44 12.25
C ASN A 305 -11.86 11.37 12.15
N TRP A 306 -10.67 10.87 12.48
CA TRP A 306 -9.41 11.61 12.43
C TRP A 306 -9.44 12.95 13.21
N THR A 307 -10.15 13.00 14.34
CA THR A 307 -10.18 14.21 15.17
C THR A 307 -8.86 14.39 15.93
N SER A 308 -8.25 15.58 15.84
CA SER A 308 -6.96 15.85 16.46
C SER A 308 -7.04 16.14 17.97
N THR A 309 -6.00 15.75 18.70
CA THR A 309 -5.81 16.10 20.13
C THR A 309 -5.44 17.57 20.33
N GLU A 310 -5.60 18.11 21.55
CA GLU A 310 -5.22 19.50 21.90
C GLU A 310 -3.72 19.77 21.76
N SER A 311 -2.87 18.74 21.87
CA SER A 311 -1.43 18.83 21.61
C SER A 311 -1.11 18.99 20.12
N GLU A 312 -1.83 18.27 19.25
CA GLU A 312 -1.70 18.41 17.80
C GLU A 312 -2.18 19.79 17.33
N LYS A 313 -3.25 20.33 17.95
CA LYS A 313 -3.71 21.70 17.73
C LYS A 313 -2.68 22.78 18.10
N ARG A 314 -1.77 22.52 19.05
CA ARG A 314 -0.70 23.47 19.40
C ARG A 314 0.43 23.50 18.39
N GLN A 315 0.87 22.33 17.90
CA GLN A 315 1.85 22.26 16.81
C GLN A 315 1.35 22.96 15.54
N LEU A 316 0.04 22.94 15.31
CA LEU A 316 -0.65 23.63 14.21
C LEU A 316 -0.74 25.15 14.32
N SER A 317 -0.55 25.69 15.53
CA SER A 317 -0.79 27.12 15.82
C SER A 317 0.41 28.02 15.56
N GLU A 318 1.56 27.45 15.18
CA GLU A 318 2.81 28.19 15.03
C GLU A 318 2.94 28.91 13.67
N GLY A 319 2.06 28.66 12.68
CA GLY A 319 2.07 29.36 11.39
C GLY A 319 0.72 29.46 10.67
N GLN A 320 0.41 30.62 10.08
CA GLN A 320 -0.83 30.84 9.27
C GLN A 320 -0.95 29.88 8.07
N GLY A 321 0.16 29.32 7.58
CA GLY A 321 0.17 28.32 6.51
C GLY A 321 -0.19 26.90 6.97
N ASP A 322 -0.02 26.59 8.26
CA ASP A 322 -0.17 25.23 8.80
C ASP A 322 -1.63 24.92 9.13
N SER A 323 -2.41 25.95 9.47
CA SER A 323 -3.86 25.84 9.65
C SER A 323 -4.60 25.51 8.34
N ALA A 324 -4.21 26.12 7.21
CA ALA A 324 -4.79 25.80 5.91
C ALA A 324 -4.38 24.39 5.44
N LEU A 325 -3.12 24.02 5.66
CA LEU A 325 -2.60 22.70 5.36
C LEU A 325 -3.35 21.61 6.14
N TYR A 326 -3.67 21.89 7.40
CA TYR A 326 -4.43 21.00 8.26
C TYR A 326 -5.88 20.79 7.85
N GLU A 327 -6.60 21.84 7.45
CA GLU A 327 -7.96 21.66 6.94
C GLU A 327 -7.95 20.82 5.65
N THR A 328 -6.96 21.01 4.77
CA THR A 328 -6.74 20.13 3.62
C THR A 328 -6.42 18.69 4.06
N LEU A 329 -5.58 18.48 5.08
CA LEU A 329 -5.25 17.15 5.58
C LEU A 329 -6.46 16.43 6.19
N LYS A 330 -7.36 17.15 6.88
CA LYS A 330 -8.63 16.59 7.36
C LYS A 330 -9.51 16.16 6.20
N GLU A 331 -9.60 16.97 5.15
CA GLU A 331 -10.32 16.58 3.95
C GLU A 331 -9.67 15.36 3.31
N MET A 332 -8.33 15.28 3.23
CA MET A 332 -7.62 14.11 2.74
C MET A 332 -7.87 12.85 3.58
N GLY A 333 -7.88 12.96 4.91
CA GLY A 333 -8.21 11.85 5.81
C GLY A 333 -9.68 11.41 5.75
N LYS A 334 -10.60 12.30 5.34
CA LYS A 334 -11.99 11.93 5.00
C LYS A 334 -12.08 11.31 3.61
N LEU A 335 -11.30 11.81 2.66
CA LEU A 335 -11.22 11.34 1.27
C LEU A 335 -10.47 10.01 1.15
N SER A 336 -9.65 9.64 2.14
CA SER A 336 -9.04 8.31 2.19
C SER A 336 -10.10 7.22 2.40
N GLY A 337 -11.22 7.52 3.06
CA GLY A 337 -12.38 6.60 3.15
C GLY A 337 -13.29 6.57 1.90
N ILE A 338 -13.05 7.40 0.87
CA ILE A 338 -13.90 7.53 -0.31
C ILE A 338 -13.23 6.85 -1.50
N ARG A 339 -13.96 5.93 -2.15
CA ARG A 339 -13.58 5.24 -3.40
C ARG A 339 -13.02 6.27 -4.39
N ARG A 340 -11.71 6.26 -4.64
CA ARG A 340 -11.10 7.08 -5.69
C ARG A 340 -11.12 6.28 -6.99
N PRO A 341 -11.90 6.66 -8.01
CA PRO A 341 -11.65 6.17 -9.37
C PRO A 341 -10.30 6.74 -9.80
N GLY A 342 -9.31 5.88 -10.06
CA GLY A 342 -8.05 6.28 -10.71
C GLY A 342 -6.88 6.71 -9.80
N LEU A 343 -6.94 6.53 -8.46
CA LEU A 343 -5.69 6.45 -7.68
C LEU A 343 -5.28 4.98 -7.59
N SER A 344 -4.29 4.61 -8.38
CA SER A 344 -3.67 3.29 -8.31
C SER A 344 -3.17 3.01 -6.90
N LEU A 345 -3.45 1.81 -6.38
CA LEU A 345 -2.80 1.26 -5.19
C LEU A 345 -1.34 0.86 -5.47
N PHE A 346 -0.88 1.02 -6.71
CA PHE A 346 0.50 0.83 -7.14
C PHE A 346 0.83 1.88 -8.21
N SER A 347 1.17 3.09 -7.79
CA SER A 347 1.91 4.01 -8.66
C SER A 347 3.39 3.81 -8.35
N VAL A 348 4.07 3.00 -9.16
CA VAL A 348 5.54 2.92 -9.21
C VAL A 348 6.07 4.02 -10.12
#